data_AF-A0A6N2VTF8-F1
#
_entry.id   AF-A0A6N2VTF8-F1
#
_cell.length_a   1.000
_cell.length_b   1.000
_cell.length_c   1.000
_cell.angle_alpha   90.00
_cell.angle_beta   90.00
_cell.angle_gamma   90.00
#
_symmetry.space_group_name_H-M   'P 1'
#
loop_
_entity.id
_entity.type
_entity.pdbx_description
1 polymer ?
#
loop_
_entity_poly.entity_id
_entity_poly.type
_entity_poly.pdbx_seq_one_letter_code
_entity_poly.pdbx_strand_id
1 'polypeptide(L)'
;MPRKKTKDQSSFKFSMDLTGENKIILENLSQNYSLKTGPMINHIIQTFCGISGSAKEALEKNLMSEYHRLSEEIKNTKDEFHLQRITEERQRYADMLQMINAGKFKFPKCEEYGNMKKIGLQDGYLLIPADWIVVNPEAASSCSYAAVLECRNSAKYGVPHFVYLNNYKYAGEYTKEMESDFYAGCVKKWAKFKEIEELNQSKDIDLSAPLIGIFSLTVQNEEEININDLPYGATIITYQK
;
A
#
# COMPACT_ATOMS: atom_id res chain seq x y z
N MET A 1 2.67 -59.45 -18.33
CA MET A 1 3.82 -58.52 -18.39
C MET A 1 3.34 -57.13 -17.98
N PRO A 2 3.95 -56.50 -16.97
CA PRO A 2 3.57 -55.14 -16.57
C PRO A 2 4.10 -54.17 -17.64
N ARG A 3 3.19 -53.46 -18.32
CA ARG A 3 3.55 -52.34 -19.21
C ARG A 3 4.26 -51.27 -18.36
N LYS A 4 5.59 -51.16 -18.50
CA LYS A 4 6.34 -49.99 -18.04
C LYS A 4 5.69 -48.77 -18.69
N LYS A 5 4.97 -47.97 -17.89
CA LYS A 5 4.56 -46.63 -18.31
C LYS A 5 5.84 -45.87 -18.60
N THR A 6 6.07 -45.57 -19.88
CA THR A 6 7.06 -44.60 -20.33
C THR A 6 6.75 -43.31 -19.56
N LYS A 7 7.60 -42.98 -18.57
CA LYS A 7 7.57 -41.68 -17.93
C LYS A 7 7.86 -40.67 -19.03
N ASP A 8 6.93 -39.75 -19.24
CA ASP A 8 7.15 -38.59 -20.09
C ASP A 8 8.41 -37.88 -19.59
N GLN A 9 9.44 -37.78 -20.45
CA GLN A 9 10.80 -37.37 -20.08
C GLN A 9 10.87 -35.92 -19.58
N SER A 10 9.79 -35.15 -19.71
CA SER A 10 9.65 -33.75 -19.30
C SER A 10 8.76 -33.54 -18.05
N SER A 11 8.30 -34.61 -17.39
CA SER A 11 7.43 -34.49 -16.22
C SER A 11 8.22 -34.33 -14.91
N PHE A 12 8.08 -33.16 -14.29
CA PHE A 12 8.69 -32.84 -13.00
C PHE A 12 7.67 -33.06 -11.87
N LYS A 13 8.13 -33.63 -10.75
CA LYS A 13 7.33 -33.80 -9.53
C LYS A 13 7.92 -32.95 -8.43
N PHE A 14 7.07 -32.19 -7.76
CA PHE A 14 7.42 -31.35 -6.63
C PHE A 14 6.36 -31.52 -5.54
N SER A 15 6.78 -31.40 -4.28
CA SER A 15 5.86 -31.26 -3.15
C SER A 15 5.53 -29.78 -2.98
N MET A 16 4.30 -29.47 -2.63
CA MET A 16 3.87 -28.10 -2.35
C MET A 16 2.94 -28.10 -1.14
N ASP A 17 3.02 -27.03 -0.36
CA ASP A 17 2.09 -26.77 0.72
C ASP A 17 0.96 -25.88 0.20
N LEU A 18 -0.28 -26.32 0.41
CA LEU A 18 -1.47 -25.53 0.10
C LEU A 18 -2.17 -25.17 1.39
N THR A 19 -2.68 -23.94 1.47
CA THR A 19 -3.61 -23.57 2.54
C THR A 19 -4.88 -24.43 2.44
N GLY A 20 -5.59 -24.59 3.56
CA GLY A 20 -6.83 -25.37 3.59
C GLY A 20 -7.86 -24.89 2.57
N GLU A 21 -8.01 -23.57 2.43
CA GLU A 21 -8.91 -22.94 1.45
C GLU A 21 -8.49 -23.22 0.01
N ASN A 22 -7.20 -23.02 -0.32
CA ASN A 22 -6.70 -23.26 -1.68
C ASN A 22 -6.80 -24.74 -2.08
N LYS A 23 -6.64 -25.66 -1.12
CA LYS A 23 -6.87 -27.09 -1.35
C LYS A 23 -8.32 -27.36 -1.76
N ILE A 24 -9.30 -26.80 -1.03
CA ILE A 24 -10.73 -26.98 -1.33
C ILE A 24 -11.05 -26.44 -2.73
N ILE A 25 -10.54 -25.25 -3.08
CA ILE A 25 -10.73 -24.66 -4.42
C ILE A 25 -10.17 -25.59 -5.50
N LEU A 26 -8.95 -26.09 -5.31
CA LEU A 26 -8.29 -26.96 -6.29
C LEU A 26 -8.99 -28.32 -6.42
N GLU A 27 -9.49 -28.89 -5.33
CA GLU A 27 -10.26 -30.13 -5.34
C GLU A 27 -11.59 -29.96 -6.09
N ASN A 28 -12.30 -28.86 -5.86
CA ASN A 28 -13.53 -28.55 -6.58
C ASN A 28 -13.28 -28.37 -8.08
N LEU A 29 -12.23 -27.63 -8.47
CA LEU A 29 -11.84 -27.49 -9.88
C LEU A 29 -11.47 -28.84 -10.49
N SER A 30 -10.68 -29.65 -9.77
CA SER A 30 -10.28 -30.99 -10.22
C SER A 30 -11.49 -31.89 -10.48
N GLN A 31 -12.49 -31.86 -9.59
CA GLN A 31 -13.74 -32.60 -9.77
C GLN A 31 -14.54 -32.09 -10.98
N ASN A 32 -14.74 -30.78 -11.09
CA ASN A 32 -15.55 -30.17 -12.15
C ASN A 32 -14.95 -30.40 -13.54
N TYR A 33 -13.62 -30.33 -13.67
CA TYR A 33 -12.91 -30.61 -14.91
C TYR A 33 -12.62 -32.10 -15.12
N SER A 34 -12.97 -32.97 -14.14
CA SER A 34 -12.60 -34.40 -14.13
C SER A 34 -11.09 -34.64 -14.33
N LEU A 35 -10.27 -33.74 -13.79
CA LEU A 35 -8.81 -33.81 -13.84
C LEU A 35 -8.25 -34.19 -12.48
N LYS A 36 -7.11 -34.89 -12.47
CA LYS A 36 -6.31 -35.05 -11.25
C LYS A 36 -5.64 -33.72 -10.90
N THR A 37 -5.26 -33.55 -9.64
CA THR A 37 -4.63 -32.32 -9.11
C THR A 37 -3.46 -31.81 -9.98
N GLY A 38 -2.50 -32.67 -10.33
CA GLY A 38 -1.36 -32.27 -11.17
C GLY A 38 -1.76 -31.75 -12.56
N PRO A 39 -2.53 -32.52 -13.35
CA PRO A 39 -3.12 -32.04 -14.60
C PRO A 39 -3.95 -30.75 -14.46
N MET A 40 -4.71 -30.60 -13.37
CA MET A 40 -5.50 -29.39 -13.11
C MET A 40 -4.60 -28.17 -12.88
N ILE A 41 -3.51 -28.32 -12.11
CA ILE A 41 -2.51 -27.25 -11.91
C ILE A 41 -1.89 -26.85 -13.26
N ASN A 42 -1.48 -27.82 -14.08
CA ASN A 42 -0.95 -27.54 -15.42
C ASN A 42 -1.97 -26.80 -16.29
N HIS A 43 -3.24 -27.18 -16.22
CA HIS A 43 -4.32 -26.52 -16.95
C HIS A 43 -4.49 -25.06 -16.51
N ILE A 44 -4.50 -24.78 -15.19
CA ILE A 44 -4.57 -23.40 -14.67
C ILE A 44 -3.39 -22.56 -15.19
N ILE A 45 -2.17 -23.10 -15.10
CA ILE A 45 -0.95 -22.41 -15.56
C ILE A 45 -1.05 -22.10 -17.06
N GLN A 46 -1.45 -23.07 -17.88
CA GLN A 46 -1.58 -22.86 -19.33
C GLN A 46 -2.66 -21.84 -19.68
N THR A 47 -3.81 -21.91 -19.01
CA THR A 47 -4.96 -21.04 -19.29
C THR A 47 -4.73 -19.60 -18.89
N PHE A 48 -4.13 -19.34 -17.72
CA PHE A 48 -3.96 -17.97 -17.20
C PHE A 48 -2.54 -17.44 -17.38
N CYS A 49 -1.51 -18.21 -17.04
CA CYS A 49 -0.11 -17.77 -17.18
C CYS A 49 0.41 -17.90 -18.62
N GLY A 50 -0.18 -18.83 -19.39
CA GLY A 50 0.17 -19.10 -20.80
C GLY A 50 -0.76 -18.44 -21.81
N ILE A 51 -1.70 -17.59 -21.37
CA ILE A 51 -2.63 -16.89 -22.27
C ILE A 51 -1.85 -16.05 -23.29
N SER A 52 -2.32 -15.98 -24.53
CA SER A 52 -1.68 -15.24 -25.62
C SER A 52 -2.66 -14.81 -26.71
N GLY A 53 -2.19 -14.00 -27.66
CA GLY A 53 -2.99 -13.52 -28.79
C GLY A 53 -4.15 -12.61 -28.40
N SER A 54 -5.20 -12.60 -29.23
CA SER A 54 -6.35 -11.70 -29.07
C SER A 54 -7.11 -11.88 -27.75
N ALA A 55 -7.11 -13.11 -27.19
CA ALA A 55 -7.73 -13.38 -25.90
C ALA A 55 -6.98 -12.67 -24.75
N LYS A 56 -5.64 -12.66 -24.79
CA LYS A 56 -4.81 -11.92 -23.83
C LYS A 56 -5.05 -10.42 -23.96
N GLU A 57 -5.00 -9.88 -25.17
CA GLU A 57 -5.19 -8.45 -25.43
C GLU A 57 -6.57 -7.96 -24.95
N ALA A 58 -7.63 -8.73 -25.20
CA ALA A 58 -8.98 -8.41 -24.74
C ALA A 58 -9.08 -8.42 -23.21
N LEU A 59 -8.50 -9.44 -22.57
CA LEU A 59 -8.48 -9.55 -21.12
C LEU A 59 -7.66 -8.42 -20.47
N GLU A 60 -6.48 -8.13 -20.98
CA GLU A 60 -5.63 -7.03 -20.53
C GLU A 60 -6.35 -5.69 -20.62
N LYS A 61 -6.96 -5.39 -21.76
CA LYS A 61 -7.71 -4.16 -21.95
C LYS A 61 -8.83 -4.00 -20.93
N ASN A 62 -9.58 -5.07 -20.67
CA ASN A 62 -10.68 -5.03 -19.70
C ASN A 62 -10.17 -4.85 -18.27
N LEU A 63 -9.18 -5.64 -17.84
CA LEU A 63 -8.58 -5.54 -16.52
C LEU A 63 -7.96 -4.16 -16.28
N MET A 64 -7.28 -3.60 -17.28
CA MET A 64 -6.72 -2.24 -17.23
C MET A 64 -7.80 -1.17 -17.09
N SER A 65 -8.90 -1.30 -17.84
CA SER A 65 -10.02 -0.36 -17.76
C SER A 65 -10.63 -0.33 -16.35
N GLU A 66 -10.87 -1.50 -15.76
CA GLU A 66 -11.42 -1.59 -14.40
C GLU A 66 -10.42 -1.11 -13.34
N TYR A 67 -9.13 -1.43 -13.49
CA TYR A 67 -8.08 -0.91 -12.63
C TYR A 67 -8.06 0.63 -12.63
N HIS A 68 -8.12 1.26 -13.81
CA HIS A 68 -8.17 2.73 -13.92
C HIS A 68 -9.47 3.31 -13.36
N ARG A 69 -10.61 2.68 -13.63
CA ARG A 69 -11.91 3.10 -13.07
C ARG A 69 -11.89 3.12 -11.55
N LEU A 70 -11.40 2.04 -10.92
CA LEU A 70 -11.27 1.93 -9.47
C LEU A 70 -10.23 2.91 -8.92
N SER A 71 -9.15 3.19 -9.66
CA SER A 71 -8.15 4.20 -9.25
C SER A 71 -8.78 5.59 -9.19
N GLU A 72 -9.61 5.97 -10.17
CA GLU A 72 -10.39 7.21 -10.11
C GLU A 72 -11.43 7.19 -8.99
N GLU A 73 -12.07 6.06 -8.73
CA GLU A 73 -13.04 5.91 -7.63
C GLU A 73 -12.37 6.10 -6.25
N ILE A 74 -11.18 5.54 -6.06
CA ILE A 74 -10.35 5.70 -4.86
C ILE A 74 -10.03 7.18 -4.64
N LYS A 75 -9.57 7.90 -5.67
CA LYS A 75 -9.27 9.35 -5.57
C LYS A 75 -10.45 10.18 -5.10
N ASN A 76 -11.66 9.78 -5.49
CA ASN A 76 -12.88 10.52 -5.21
C ASN A 76 -13.63 10.03 -3.95
N THR A 77 -13.21 8.91 -3.36
CA THR A 77 -13.85 8.32 -2.18
C THR A 77 -13.27 8.90 -0.90
N LYS A 78 -14.14 9.43 -0.04
CA LYS A 78 -13.76 10.06 1.24
C LYS A 78 -14.08 9.20 2.47
N ASP A 79 -14.80 8.09 2.29
CA ASP A 79 -15.14 7.15 3.35
C ASP A 79 -14.11 6.02 3.43
N GLU A 80 -13.56 5.79 4.62
CA GLU A 80 -12.46 4.86 4.88
C GLU A 80 -12.85 3.39 4.67
N PHE A 81 -14.09 3.01 5.03
CA PHE A 81 -14.57 1.64 4.86
C PHE A 81 -14.80 1.31 3.37
N HIS A 82 -15.42 2.23 2.63
CA HIS A 82 -15.52 2.11 1.18
C HIS A 82 -14.14 2.15 0.50
N LEU A 83 -13.21 2.98 0.98
CA LEU A 83 -11.86 3.09 0.44
C LEU A 83 -11.09 1.77 0.56
N GLN A 84 -11.14 1.10 1.72
CA GLN A 84 -10.48 -0.20 1.91
C GLN A 84 -11.00 -1.23 0.91
N ARG A 85 -12.33 -1.37 0.81
CA ARG A 85 -12.97 -2.33 -0.11
C ARG A 85 -12.58 -2.08 -1.57
N ILE A 86 -12.62 -0.83 -2.02
CA ILE A 86 -12.30 -0.45 -3.41
C ILE A 86 -10.79 -0.63 -3.67
N THR A 87 -9.94 -0.38 -2.66
CA THR A 87 -8.49 -0.59 -2.75
C THR A 87 -8.14 -2.07 -2.86
N GLU A 88 -8.75 -2.93 -2.04
CA GLU A 88 -8.61 -4.39 -2.13
C GLU A 88 -9.11 -4.91 -3.47
N GLU A 89 -10.22 -4.37 -3.97
CA GLU A 89 -10.77 -4.74 -5.27
C GLU A 89 -9.82 -4.32 -6.42
N ARG A 90 -9.29 -3.10 -6.39
CA ARG A 90 -8.25 -2.64 -7.33
C ARG A 90 -7.02 -3.54 -7.29
N GLN A 91 -6.58 -3.96 -6.11
CA GLN A 91 -5.43 -4.86 -5.95
C GLN A 91 -5.66 -6.21 -6.63
N ARG A 92 -6.88 -6.77 -6.59
CA ARG A 92 -7.19 -8.02 -7.30
C ARG A 92 -7.03 -7.87 -8.83
N TYR A 93 -7.44 -6.73 -9.40
CA TYR A 93 -7.18 -6.45 -10.82
C TYR A 93 -5.69 -6.34 -11.13
N ALA A 94 -4.95 -5.74 -10.21
CA ALA A 94 -3.50 -5.60 -10.27
C ALA A 94 -2.80 -6.98 -10.31
N ASP A 95 -3.18 -7.89 -9.41
CA ASP A 95 -2.63 -9.25 -9.32
C ASP A 95 -2.96 -10.07 -10.58
N MET A 96 -4.18 -9.94 -11.11
CA MET A 96 -4.57 -10.60 -12.36
C MET A 96 -3.74 -10.10 -13.55
N LEU A 97 -3.51 -8.78 -13.66
CA LEU A 97 -2.67 -8.18 -14.71
C LEU A 97 -1.22 -8.67 -14.62
N GLN A 98 -0.66 -8.79 -13.42
CA GLN A 98 0.66 -9.37 -13.22
C GLN A 98 0.69 -10.84 -13.65
N MET A 99 -0.29 -11.64 -13.22
CA MET A 99 -0.34 -13.07 -13.49
C MET A 99 -0.33 -13.38 -14.99
N ILE A 100 -1.19 -12.70 -15.77
CA ILE A 100 -1.29 -12.90 -17.22
C ILE A 100 -0.09 -12.32 -18.00
N ASN A 101 0.72 -11.49 -17.35
CA ASN A 101 1.94 -10.91 -17.90
C ASN A 101 3.23 -11.52 -17.33
N ALA A 102 3.18 -12.79 -16.91
CA ALA A 102 4.34 -13.51 -16.39
C ALA A 102 5.02 -12.79 -15.21
N GLY A 103 4.22 -12.19 -14.33
CA GLY A 103 4.67 -11.37 -13.19
C GLY A 103 5.22 -10.00 -13.59
N LYS A 104 5.22 -9.66 -14.89
CA LYS A 104 5.75 -8.40 -15.42
C LYS A 104 4.62 -7.47 -15.80
N PHE A 105 4.04 -6.84 -14.79
CA PHE A 105 3.19 -5.68 -15.03
C PHE A 105 3.77 -4.50 -14.25
N LYS A 106 4.34 -3.54 -14.97
CA LYS A 106 4.66 -2.25 -14.38
C LYS A 106 3.35 -1.52 -14.28
N PHE A 107 2.77 -1.51 -13.08
CA PHE A 107 1.76 -0.51 -12.79
C PHE A 107 2.34 0.85 -13.17
N PRO A 108 1.51 1.80 -13.64
CA PRO A 108 1.85 3.20 -13.47
C PRO A 108 2.39 3.30 -12.05
N LYS A 109 3.60 3.85 -11.89
CA LYS A 109 4.09 4.17 -10.56
C LYS A 109 2.97 4.93 -9.85
N CYS A 110 2.98 4.94 -8.53
CA CYS A 110 2.21 5.91 -7.76
C CYS A 110 2.68 7.35 -8.11
N GLU A 111 2.44 7.78 -9.34
CA GLU A 111 2.51 9.14 -9.88
C GLU A 111 1.22 9.90 -9.53
N GLU A 112 0.32 9.25 -8.76
CA GLU A 112 -0.87 9.86 -8.17
C GLU A 112 -0.66 10.37 -6.75
N TYR A 113 0.45 10.04 -6.10
CA TYR A 113 1.00 10.97 -5.11
C TYR A 113 1.69 12.04 -5.95
N GLY A 114 1.33 13.31 -5.76
CA GLY A 114 1.87 14.41 -6.55
C GLY A 114 3.41 14.48 -6.52
N ASN A 115 3.97 15.58 -7.04
CA ASN A 115 5.40 15.85 -6.95
C ASN A 115 5.94 15.44 -5.56
N MET A 116 6.84 14.46 -5.47
CA MET A 116 7.39 14.00 -4.18
C MET A 116 8.61 14.85 -3.83
N LYS A 117 8.85 15.11 -2.55
CA LYS A 117 10.09 15.74 -2.08
C LYS A 117 10.90 14.82 -1.18
N LYS A 118 12.21 14.90 -1.36
CA LYS A 118 13.23 14.18 -0.60
C LYS A 118 13.85 15.14 0.41
N ILE A 119 13.91 14.73 1.68
CA ILE A 119 14.53 15.49 2.77
C ILE A 119 15.64 14.64 3.37
N GLY A 120 16.88 15.13 3.34
CA GLY A 120 18.01 14.42 3.93
C GLY A 120 17.89 14.34 5.45
N LEU A 121 18.05 13.14 5.97
CA LEU A 121 18.06 12.83 7.40
C LEU A 121 19.48 12.39 7.83
N GLN A 122 19.71 12.23 9.13
CA GLN A 122 21.01 11.82 9.67
C GLN A 122 21.52 10.51 9.04
N ASP A 123 20.67 9.48 9.00
CA ASP A 123 21.03 8.13 8.55
C ASP A 123 20.34 7.73 7.23
N GLY A 124 19.84 8.70 6.47
CA GLY A 124 18.93 8.39 5.37
C GLY A 124 18.26 9.60 4.73
N TYR A 125 17.02 9.39 4.29
CA TYR A 125 16.15 10.45 3.82
C TYR A 125 14.68 10.13 4.04
N LEU A 126 13.88 11.18 4.23
CA LEU A 126 12.43 11.14 4.22
C LEU A 126 11.93 11.38 2.79
N LEU A 127 11.02 10.54 2.32
CA LEU A 127 10.30 10.70 1.07
C LEU A 127 8.82 10.94 1.39
N ILE A 128 8.28 12.09 0.98
CA ILE A 128 6.89 12.51 1.24
C ILE A 128 6.32 13.29 0.04
N PRO A 129 4.99 13.40 -0.09
CA PRO A 129 4.37 14.31 -1.05
C PRO A 129 4.83 15.77 -0.86
N ALA A 130 5.00 16.53 -1.93
CA ALA A 130 5.56 17.88 -1.87
C ALA A 130 4.67 18.87 -1.13
N ASP A 131 3.36 18.65 -1.13
CA ASP A 131 2.35 19.47 -0.46
C ASP A 131 2.31 19.25 1.06
N TRP A 132 2.91 18.18 1.58
CA TRP A 132 2.98 17.93 3.03
C TRP A 132 3.86 18.96 3.74
N ILE A 133 3.44 19.40 4.92
CA ILE A 133 4.10 20.48 5.66
C ILE A 133 5.04 19.90 6.71
N VAL A 134 6.35 20.08 6.53
CA VAL A 134 7.34 19.77 7.58
C VAL A 134 7.41 20.95 8.54
N VAL A 135 7.13 20.71 9.82
CA VAL A 135 6.99 21.80 10.80
C VAL A 135 8.34 22.26 11.37
N ASN A 136 9.32 21.36 11.45
CA ASN A 136 10.68 21.58 11.96
C ASN A 136 11.79 21.17 10.97
N PRO A 137 11.78 21.69 9.72
CA PRO A 137 12.74 21.26 8.68
C PRO A 137 14.21 21.51 9.05
N GLU A 138 14.50 22.45 9.94
CA GLU A 138 15.83 22.74 10.46
C GLU A 138 16.45 21.59 11.26
N ALA A 139 15.64 20.68 11.82
CA ALA A 139 16.12 19.55 12.61
C ALA A 139 16.57 18.36 11.74
N ALA A 140 16.39 18.43 10.42
CA ALA A 140 16.53 17.27 9.53
C ALA A 140 17.88 16.56 9.63
N SER A 141 18.99 17.30 9.68
CA SER A 141 20.33 16.71 9.75
C SER A 141 20.65 16.00 11.06
N SER A 142 19.86 16.21 12.12
CA SER A 142 20.02 15.61 13.45
C SER A 142 18.92 14.59 13.80
N CYS A 143 18.04 14.29 12.84
CA CYS A 143 16.94 13.37 13.02
C CYS A 143 17.07 12.17 12.10
N SER A 144 16.75 10.98 12.62
CA SER A 144 16.73 9.73 11.84
C SER A 144 15.29 9.31 11.45
N TYR A 145 14.27 9.87 12.09
CA TYR A 145 12.87 9.50 11.90
C TYR A 145 11.94 10.70 11.73
N ALA A 146 10.68 10.41 11.44
CA ALA A 146 9.63 11.40 11.27
C ALA A 146 8.27 10.84 11.70
N ALA A 147 7.45 11.71 12.27
CA ALA A 147 6.08 11.46 12.66
C ALA A 147 5.13 12.24 11.75
N VAL A 148 3.95 11.70 11.48
CA VAL A 148 2.90 12.36 10.70
C VAL A 148 1.72 12.65 11.59
N LEU A 149 1.13 13.83 11.42
CA LEU A 149 -0.13 14.19 12.03
C LEU A 149 -1.25 13.94 11.03
N GLU A 150 -2.15 13.05 11.40
CA GLU A 150 -3.36 12.73 10.65
C GLU A 150 -4.58 13.30 11.35
N CYS A 151 -5.56 13.73 10.55
CA CYS A 151 -6.83 14.24 11.06
C CYS A 151 -7.97 13.48 10.41
N ARG A 152 -8.78 12.78 11.21
CA ARG A 152 -10.07 12.26 10.75
C ARG A 152 -10.92 13.41 10.23
N ASN A 153 -11.63 13.21 9.12
CA ASN A 153 -12.39 14.25 8.44
C ASN A 153 -11.54 15.43 7.92
N SER A 154 -10.22 15.28 7.74
CA SER A 154 -9.30 16.33 7.27
C SER A 154 -9.83 17.09 6.05
N ALA A 155 -10.41 16.40 5.06
CA ALA A 155 -10.97 17.01 3.87
C ALA A 155 -12.15 17.97 4.14
N LYS A 156 -12.97 17.71 5.16
CA LYS A 156 -14.07 18.60 5.59
C LYS A 156 -13.52 19.90 6.19
N TYR A 157 -12.44 19.79 6.95
CA TYR A 157 -11.83 20.89 7.68
C TYR A 157 -10.66 21.56 6.93
N GLY A 158 -10.28 21.01 5.76
CA GLY A 158 -9.15 21.48 4.97
C GLY A 158 -7.79 21.31 5.66
N VAL A 159 -7.66 20.29 6.52
CA VAL A 159 -6.43 20.05 7.29
C VAL A 159 -5.37 19.42 6.37
N PRO A 160 -4.20 20.04 6.17
CA PRO A 160 -3.12 19.43 5.42
C PRO A 160 -2.40 18.36 6.26
N HIS A 161 -1.61 17.51 5.61
CA HIS A 161 -0.73 16.58 6.33
C HIS A 161 0.49 17.33 6.87
N PHE A 162 0.79 17.10 8.15
CA PHE A 162 1.98 17.67 8.79
C PHE A 162 2.98 16.58 9.15
N VAL A 163 4.26 16.95 9.14
CA VAL A 163 5.38 16.06 9.46
C VAL A 163 6.28 16.71 10.50
N TYR A 164 6.70 15.92 11.49
CA TYR A 164 7.66 16.31 12.52
C TYR A 164 8.86 15.37 12.53
N LEU A 165 10.05 15.93 12.29
CA LEU A 165 11.31 15.20 12.30
C LEU A 165 11.76 14.94 13.74
N ASN A 166 12.15 13.70 14.05
CA ASN A 166 12.47 13.27 15.41
C ASN A 166 13.42 12.06 15.44
N ASN A 167 13.72 11.55 16.63
CA ASN A 167 14.61 10.41 16.87
C ASN A 167 13.92 9.19 17.51
N TYR A 168 12.60 9.15 17.48
CA TYR A 168 11.77 8.04 17.95
C TYR A 168 11.24 7.25 16.76
N LYS A 169 11.46 5.94 16.77
CA LYS A 169 11.07 5.10 15.64
C LYS A 169 9.59 4.76 15.67
N TYR A 170 9.03 4.58 16.86
CA TYR A 170 7.68 4.10 17.07
C TYR A 170 6.82 5.14 17.79
N ALA A 171 5.54 5.22 17.42
CA ALA A 171 4.62 6.17 18.05
C ALA A 171 4.46 5.99 19.57
N GLY A 172 4.65 4.77 20.08
CA GLY A 172 4.64 4.50 21.53
C GLY A 172 5.81 5.13 22.31
N GLU A 173 6.82 5.65 21.61
CA GLU A 173 7.99 6.31 22.21
C GLU A 173 7.84 7.84 22.26
N TYR A 174 6.79 8.40 21.65
CA TYR A 174 6.59 9.85 21.58
C TYR A 174 6.32 10.43 22.97
N THR A 175 7.05 11.49 23.30
CA THR A 175 6.91 12.20 24.57
C THR A 175 5.84 13.28 24.46
N LYS A 176 5.21 13.64 25.57
CA LYS A 176 4.27 14.78 25.61
C LYS A 176 4.91 16.10 25.16
N GLU A 177 6.21 16.25 25.42
CA GLU A 177 6.99 17.41 24.96
C GLU A 177 7.07 17.43 23.44
N MET A 178 7.42 16.30 22.81
CA MET A 178 7.42 16.17 21.36
C MET A 178 6.04 16.42 20.75
N GLU A 179 4.97 15.87 21.34
CA GLU A 179 3.60 16.09 20.85
C GLU A 179 3.23 17.58 20.92
N SER A 180 3.54 18.25 22.04
CA SER A 180 3.33 19.69 22.21
C SER A 180 4.12 20.52 21.20
N ASP A 181 5.39 20.17 20.96
CA ASP A 181 6.24 20.85 19.97
C ASP A 181 5.71 20.65 18.55
N PHE A 182 5.20 19.44 18.24
CA PHE A 182 4.56 19.17 16.96
C PHE A 182 3.33 20.06 16.77
N TYR A 183 2.40 20.08 17.74
CA TYR A 183 1.20 20.93 17.65
C TYR A 183 1.54 22.41 17.53
N ALA A 184 2.50 22.90 18.32
CA ALA A 184 2.99 24.28 18.20
C ALA A 184 3.56 24.57 16.80
N GLY A 185 4.31 23.63 16.23
CA GLY A 185 4.80 23.67 14.85
C GLY A 185 3.68 23.73 13.81
N CYS A 186 2.64 22.92 13.98
CA CYS A 186 1.45 22.92 13.12
C CYS A 186 0.74 24.28 13.16
N VAL A 187 0.47 24.84 14.34
CA VAL A 187 -0.13 26.18 14.49
C VAL A 187 0.74 27.25 13.83
N LYS A 188 2.06 27.19 14.00
CA LYS A 188 2.99 28.15 13.42
C LYS A 188 2.99 28.11 11.88
N LYS A 189 2.86 26.93 11.27
CA LYS A 189 2.84 26.76 9.80
C LYS A 189 1.46 26.95 9.20
N TRP A 190 0.40 26.65 9.95
CA TRP A 190 -0.99 26.71 9.52
C TRP A 190 -1.87 27.15 10.70
N ALA A 191 -2.09 28.46 10.83
CA ALA A 191 -2.76 29.06 12.00
C ALA A 191 -4.14 28.46 12.31
N LYS A 192 -4.86 27.97 11.29
CA LYS A 192 -6.16 27.28 11.44
C LYS A 192 -6.08 25.98 12.23
N PHE A 193 -4.89 25.41 12.42
CA PHE A 193 -4.70 24.20 13.21
C PHE A 193 -5.21 24.36 14.64
N LYS A 194 -5.09 25.57 15.21
CA LYS A 194 -5.56 25.86 16.57
C LYS A 194 -7.06 25.59 16.75
N GLU A 195 -7.87 25.97 15.75
CA GLU A 195 -9.31 25.70 15.76
C GLU A 195 -9.59 24.19 15.68
N ILE A 196 -8.78 23.43 14.94
CA ILE A 196 -8.91 21.97 14.82
C ILE A 196 -8.55 21.28 16.15
N GLU A 197 -7.50 21.75 16.82
CA GLU A 197 -7.10 21.27 18.14
C GLU A 197 -8.21 21.49 19.18
N GLU A 198 -8.81 22.68 19.20
CA GLU A 198 -9.92 23.02 20.10
C GLU A 198 -11.17 22.15 19.81
N LEU A 199 -11.49 21.93 18.54
CA LEU A 199 -12.60 21.05 18.12
C LEU A 199 -12.36 19.59 18.49
N ASN A 200 -11.13 19.10 18.35
CA ASN A 200 -10.72 17.74 18.73
C ASN A 200 -10.85 17.49 20.25
N GLN A 201 -10.71 18.53 21.07
CA GLN A 201 -10.88 18.44 22.53
C GLN A 201 -12.35 18.47 22.98
N SER A 202 -13.28 18.82 22.09
CA SER A 202 -14.71 18.82 22.43
C SER A 202 -15.21 17.39 22.67
N LYS A 203 -15.90 17.18 23.80
CA LYS A 203 -16.29 15.84 24.30
C LYS A 203 -17.53 15.23 23.62
N ASP A 204 -18.04 15.86 22.56
CA ASP A 204 -19.19 15.32 21.86
C ASP A 204 -18.76 14.13 20.99
N ILE A 205 -19.51 13.03 21.09
CA ILE A 205 -19.35 11.81 20.28
C ILE A 205 -19.88 12.08 18.86
N ASP A 206 -19.53 13.24 18.28
CA ASP A 206 -19.79 13.54 16.89
C ASP A 206 -18.68 12.91 16.06
N LEU A 207 -19.01 11.82 15.35
CA LEU A 207 -18.09 11.18 14.40
C LEU A 207 -17.65 12.12 13.26
N SER A 208 -18.36 13.24 13.08
CA SER A 208 -18.04 14.31 12.13
C SER A 208 -16.99 15.31 12.65
N ALA A 209 -16.64 15.27 13.95
CA ALA A 209 -15.60 16.10 14.55
C ALA A 209 -14.20 15.68 14.05
N PRO A 210 -13.23 16.62 13.99
CA PRO A 210 -11.85 16.26 13.70
C PRO A 210 -11.29 15.40 14.84
N LEU A 211 -10.62 14.31 14.50
CA LEU A 211 -9.84 13.51 15.46
C LEU A 211 -8.39 13.52 15.03
N ILE A 212 -7.52 14.10 15.85
CA ILE A 212 -6.08 14.19 15.56
C ILE A 212 -5.36 12.97 16.12
N GLY A 213 -4.49 12.37 15.32
CA GLY A 213 -3.57 11.32 15.74
C GLY A 213 -2.17 11.54 15.18
N ILE A 214 -1.16 11.10 15.93
CA ILE A 214 0.24 11.17 15.50
C ILE A 214 0.75 9.74 15.26
N PHE A 215 1.32 9.51 14.07
CA PHE A 215 1.72 8.18 13.60
C PHE A 215 3.19 8.15 13.22
N SER A 216 3.84 7.00 13.37
CA SER A 216 5.20 6.74 12.87
C SER A 216 5.16 6.35 11.40
N LEU A 217 6.16 6.79 10.63
CA LEU A 217 6.32 6.35 9.25
C LEU A 217 7.06 5.01 9.14
N THR A 218 6.72 4.26 8.10
CA THR A 218 7.44 3.04 7.73
C THR A 218 8.88 3.36 7.35
N VAL A 219 9.81 2.59 7.92
CA VAL A 219 11.24 2.68 7.64
C VAL A 219 11.64 1.52 6.73
N GLN A 220 12.36 1.82 5.65
CA GLN A 220 12.83 0.83 4.68
C GLN A 220 14.33 0.99 4.41
N ASN A 221 14.96 -0.11 4.01
CA ASN A 221 16.33 -0.08 3.51
C ASN A 221 16.34 0.38 2.05
N GLU A 222 17.34 1.16 1.65
CA GLU A 222 17.53 1.60 0.26
C GLU A 222 17.65 0.42 -0.73
N GLU A 223 18.15 -0.74 -0.29
CA GLU A 223 18.27 -1.95 -1.12
C GLU A 223 16.94 -2.74 -1.24
N GLU A 224 15.95 -2.50 -0.37
CA GLU A 224 14.70 -3.27 -0.26
C GLU A 224 13.43 -2.41 -0.36
N ILE A 225 13.48 -1.33 -1.15
CA ILE A 225 12.36 -0.40 -1.26
C ILE A 225 11.12 -1.10 -1.88
N ASN A 226 10.10 -1.30 -1.07
CA ASN A 226 8.74 -1.61 -1.47
C ASN A 226 7.85 -0.36 -1.34
N ILE A 227 7.63 0.31 -2.48
CA ILE A 227 6.75 1.49 -2.57
C ILE A 227 5.26 1.14 -2.67
N ASN A 228 4.90 -0.13 -2.84
CA ASN A 228 3.52 -0.53 -3.13
C ASN A 228 2.63 -0.60 -1.88
N ASP A 229 3.22 -0.62 -0.67
CA ASP A 229 2.51 -0.77 0.62
C ASP A 229 2.57 0.49 1.51
N LEU A 230 2.82 1.67 0.93
CA LEU A 230 3.02 2.90 1.72
C LEU A 230 1.78 3.78 1.78
N PRO A 231 1.30 4.18 2.98
CA PRO A 231 0.25 5.18 3.10
C PRO A 231 0.76 6.51 2.51
N TYR A 232 0.05 7.00 1.48
CA TYR A 232 0.37 8.23 0.76
C TYR A 232 1.78 8.30 0.15
N GLY A 233 2.45 7.15 -0.03
CA GLY A 233 3.84 7.09 -0.52
C GLY A 233 4.88 7.64 0.47
N ALA A 234 4.48 7.95 1.71
CA ALA A 234 5.36 8.52 2.72
C ALA A 234 6.19 7.44 3.43
N THR A 235 7.52 7.59 3.44
CA THR A 235 8.42 6.61 4.06
C THR A 235 9.78 7.21 4.39
N ILE A 236 10.49 6.59 5.33
CA ILE A 236 11.88 6.88 5.64
C ILE A 236 12.74 5.79 5.00
N ILE A 237 13.76 6.20 4.24
CA ILE A 237 14.75 5.30 3.64
C ILE A 237 16.07 5.47 4.38
N THR A 238 16.61 4.38 4.93
CA THR A 238 17.89 4.39 5.66
C THR A 238 19.02 3.83 4.81
N TYR A 239 20.23 4.39 4.96
CA TYR A 239 21.44 3.91 4.30
C TYR A 239 22.10 2.72 5.02
N GLN A 240 21.65 2.38 6.24
CA GLN A 240 22.24 1.32 7.06
C GLN A 240 21.73 -0.07 6.64
N LYS A 241 22.62 -1.07 6.70
CA LYS A 241 22.32 -2.51 6.63
C LYS A 241 21.96 -3.08 7.99
#